data_AF-S8BY47-F1
#
_entry.id   AF-S8BY47-F1
#
_cell.length_a   1.000
_cell.length_b   1.000
_cell.length_c   1.000
_cell.angle_alpha   90.00
_cell.angle_beta   90.00
_cell.angle_gamma   90.00
#
_symmetry.space_group_name_H-M   'P 1'
#
loop_
_entity.id
_entity.type
_entity.pdbx_description
1 polymer ?
#
loop_
_entity_poly.entity_id
_entity_poly.type
_entity_poly.pdbx_seq_one_letter_code
_entity_poly.pdbx_strand_id
1 'polypeptide(L)'
;MSAAQRKPPKDKAKDKASKKPYHIKRADLELEDYQLQQEQKSFALLATRGFNALIHSRQFYVYLLLQAIAAWFKLGQGFLCVGILWMMYANTGKRKAGEKSSWSVFNEGFEAIEGSTDMEALEREMRSRGL
;
A
#
# COMPACT_ATOMS: atom_id res chain seq x y z
N MET A 1 67.67 -6.87 -42.44
CA MET A 1 66.45 -7.73 -42.37
C MET A 1 66.20 -8.02 -40.89
N SER A 2 65.07 -7.82 -40.23
CA SER A 2 63.78 -7.22 -40.55
C SER A 2 63.17 -6.82 -39.18
N ALA A 3 62.58 -5.63 -39.08
CA ALA A 3 61.96 -5.12 -37.86
C ALA A 3 60.65 -5.87 -37.58
N ALA A 4 60.56 -6.56 -36.43
CA ALA A 4 59.33 -7.21 -35.98
C ALA A 4 58.43 -6.20 -35.25
N GLN A 5 57.60 -5.47 -35.99
CA GLN A 5 56.48 -4.70 -35.43
C GLN A 5 55.44 -5.66 -34.83
N ARG A 6 55.30 -5.70 -33.51
CA ARG A 6 54.16 -6.31 -32.82
C ARG A 6 53.16 -5.22 -32.40
N LYS A 7 51.94 -5.38 -32.90
CA LYS A 7 50.79 -4.46 -32.79
C LYS A 7 50.35 -4.24 -31.33
N PRO A 8 49.80 -3.06 -30.97
CA PRO A 8 49.31 -2.79 -29.62
C PRO A 8 48.07 -3.64 -29.29
N PRO A 9 47.86 -3.99 -28.00
CA PRO A 9 46.71 -4.79 -27.58
C PRO A 9 45.42 -4.00 -27.78
N LYS A 10 44.43 -4.65 -28.41
CA LYS A 10 43.11 -4.12 -28.68
C LYS A 10 42.33 -3.99 -27.36
N ASP A 11 42.03 -2.76 -26.97
CA ASP A 11 41.00 -2.46 -25.97
C ASP A 11 39.67 -3.08 -26.40
N LYS A 12 39.28 -4.14 -25.69
CA LYS A 12 37.93 -4.73 -25.75
C LYS A 12 37.32 -4.74 -24.37
N ALA A 13 37.32 -3.59 -23.69
CA ALA A 13 36.32 -3.29 -22.69
C ALA A 13 35.00 -3.04 -23.44
N LYS A 14 34.28 -4.14 -23.72
CA LYS A 14 32.90 -4.07 -24.17
C LYS A 14 32.11 -3.37 -23.06
N ASP A 15 31.74 -2.12 -23.27
CA ASP A 15 30.70 -1.44 -22.51
C ASP A 15 29.46 -2.33 -22.53
N LYS A 16 29.22 -3.00 -21.40
CA LYS A 16 27.96 -3.69 -21.16
C LYS A 16 26.92 -2.60 -21.04
N ALA A 17 26.18 -2.38 -22.12
CA ALA A 17 25.02 -1.51 -22.15
C ALA A 17 24.19 -1.74 -20.88
N SER A 18 24.14 -0.72 -20.03
CA SER A 18 23.37 -0.73 -18.80
C SER A 18 21.91 -1.03 -19.17
N LYS A 19 21.41 -2.18 -18.72
CA LYS A 19 19.97 -2.46 -18.83
C LYS A 19 19.28 -1.38 -18.01
N LYS A 20 18.47 -0.55 -18.67
CA LYS A 20 17.66 0.46 -17.99
C LYS A 20 16.82 -0.25 -16.91
N PRO A 21 16.79 0.27 -15.66
CA PRO A 21 16.23 -0.45 -14.51
C PRO A 21 14.73 -0.74 -14.61
N TYR A 22 14.01 -0.10 -15.54
CA TYR A 22 12.57 -0.24 -15.69
C TYR A 22 12.22 -0.57 -17.15
N HIS A 23 12.47 -1.81 -17.57
CA HIS A 23 11.83 -2.34 -18.77
C HIS A 23 10.92 -3.50 -18.40
N ILE A 24 9.83 -3.17 -17.71
CA ILE A 24 8.73 -4.09 -17.45
C ILE A 24 7.96 -4.24 -18.75
N LYS A 25 7.94 -5.44 -19.34
CA LYS A 25 7.12 -5.71 -20.52
C LYS A 25 5.66 -5.75 -20.07
N ARG A 26 4.72 -5.30 -20.92
CA ARG A 26 3.28 -5.42 -20.63
C ARG A 26 2.83 -6.85 -20.28
N ALA A 27 3.55 -7.86 -20.76
CA ALA A 27 3.30 -9.27 -20.45
C ALA A 27 3.88 -9.73 -19.10
N ASP A 28 4.89 -9.02 -18.57
CA ASP A 28 5.48 -9.27 -17.24
C ASP A 28 4.78 -8.40 -16.16
N LEU A 29 3.82 -7.57 -16.57
CA LEU A 29 2.98 -6.80 -15.69
C LEU A 29 1.85 -7.75 -15.25
N GLU A 30 1.95 -8.30 -14.04
CA GLU A 30 1.03 -9.27 -13.43
C GLU A 30 -0.39 -8.69 -13.25
N LEU A 31 -1.10 -8.48 -14.37
CA LEU A 31 -2.46 -7.92 -14.40
C LEU A 31 -3.47 -8.89 -13.79
N GLU A 32 -3.28 -10.20 -13.98
CA GLU A 32 -4.18 -11.24 -13.48
C GLU A 32 -4.17 -11.27 -11.95
N ASP A 33 -3.00 -11.22 -11.31
CA ASP A 33 -2.89 -11.14 -9.84
C ASP A 33 -3.47 -9.84 -9.30
N TYR A 34 -3.37 -8.74 -10.04
CA TYR A 34 -3.97 -7.45 -9.66
C TYR A 34 -5.50 -7.48 -9.77
N GLN A 35 -6.04 -8.13 -10.82
CA GLN A 35 -7.48 -8.33 -10.99
C GLN A 35 -8.04 -9.25 -9.90
N LEU A 36 -7.34 -10.32 -9.55
CA LEU A 36 -7.69 -11.21 -8.44
C LEU A 36 -7.65 -10.47 -7.09
N GLN A 37 -6.67 -9.58 -6.87
CA GLN A 37 -6.66 -8.73 -5.68
C GLN A 37 -7.80 -7.70 -5.66
N GLN A 38 -8.20 -7.15 -6.81
CA GLN A 38 -9.38 -6.28 -6.88
C GLN A 38 -10.68 -7.04 -6.61
N GLU A 39 -10.81 -8.26 -7.11
CA GLU A 39 -11.97 -9.12 -6.87
C GLU A 39 -12.04 -9.55 -5.39
N GLN A 40 -10.90 -9.87 -4.77
CA GLN A 40 -10.81 -10.13 -3.33
C GLN A 40 -11.11 -8.89 -2.48
N LYS A 41 -10.77 -7.69 -2.96
CA LYS A 41 -11.16 -6.40 -2.37
C LYS A 41 -12.55 -5.95 -2.82
N SER A 42 -13.34 -6.81 -3.48
CA SER A 42 -14.68 -6.43 -3.91
C SER A 42 -15.46 -5.96 -2.70
N PHE A 43 -15.87 -4.70 -2.77
CA PHE A 43 -16.57 -4.02 -1.68
C PHE A 43 -17.81 -4.82 -1.23
N ALA A 44 -18.44 -5.54 -2.15
CA ALA A 44 -19.57 -6.42 -1.87
C ALA A 44 -19.23 -7.59 -0.93
N LEU A 45 -18.10 -8.29 -1.12
CA LEU A 45 -17.69 -9.39 -0.23
C LEU A 45 -17.32 -8.87 1.17
N LEU A 46 -16.60 -7.75 1.23
CA LEU A 46 -16.25 -7.09 2.50
C LEU A 46 -17.49 -6.60 3.24
N ALA A 47 -18.44 -5.99 2.52
CA ALA A 47 -19.72 -5.56 3.07
C ALA A 47 -20.49 -6.76 3.62
N THR A 48 -20.65 -7.83 2.83
CA THR A 48 -21.42 -9.02 3.25
C THR A 48 -20.85 -9.68 4.50
N ARG A 49 -19.52 -9.81 4.57
CA ARG A 49 -18.82 -10.34 5.74
C ARG A 49 -18.95 -9.40 6.96
N GLY A 50 -18.83 -8.10 6.75
CA GLY A 50 -19.02 -7.09 7.79
C GLY A 50 -20.45 -7.09 8.34
N PHE A 51 -21.45 -7.16 7.46
CA PHE A 51 -22.87 -7.23 7.83
C PHE A 51 -23.19 -8.51 8.61
N ASN A 52 -22.71 -9.68 8.18
CA ASN A 52 -22.93 -10.92 8.91
C ASN A 52 -22.29 -10.88 10.31
N ALA A 53 -21.08 -10.31 10.43
CA ALA A 53 -20.43 -10.14 11.72
C ALA A 53 -21.18 -9.15 12.64
N LEU A 54 -21.72 -8.07 12.07
CA LEU A 54 -22.50 -7.07 12.79
C LEU A 54 -23.82 -7.67 13.32
N ILE A 55 -24.54 -8.40 12.47
CA ILE A 55 -25.81 -9.05 12.80
C ILE A 55 -25.61 -10.14 13.86
N HIS A 56 -24.52 -10.90 13.82
CA HIS A 56 -24.26 -11.91 14.85
C HIS A 56 -23.67 -11.33 16.15
N SER A 57 -23.40 -10.03 16.22
CA SER A 57 -22.82 -9.41 17.41
C SER A 57 -23.87 -9.11 18.48
N ARG A 58 -23.77 -9.79 19.62
CA ARG A 58 -24.60 -9.50 20.81
C ARG A 58 -24.42 -8.05 21.29
N GLN A 59 -23.22 -7.49 21.20
CA GLN A 59 -22.93 -6.13 21.63
C GLN A 59 -23.69 -5.09 20.80
N PHE A 60 -23.88 -5.37 19.51
CA PHE A 60 -24.63 -4.51 18.61
C PHE A 60 -26.12 -4.42 19.00
N TYR A 61 -26.75 -5.55 19.32
CA TYR A 61 -28.14 -5.55 19.78
C TYR A 61 -28.34 -4.82 21.11
N VAL A 62 -27.42 -4.99 22.06
CA VAL A 62 -27.47 -4.27 23.34
C VAL A 62 -27.36 -2.75 23.11
N TYR A 63 -26.49 -2.32 22.20
CA TYR A 63 -26.38 -0.92 21.81
C TYR A 63 -27.67 -0.40 21.17
N LEU A 64 -28.29 -1.16 20.25
CA LEU A 64 -29.57 -0.77 19.64
C LEU A 64 -30.70 -0.64 20.68
N LEU A 65 -30.74 -1.52 21.67
CA LEU A 65 -31.72 -1.46 22.75
C LEU A 65 -31.51 -0.23 23.63
N LEU A 66 -30.27 0.06 24.02
CA LEU A 66 -29.91 1.30 24.73
C LEU A 66 -30.24 2.55 23.90
N GLN A 67 -29.99 2.51 22.59
CA GLN A 67 -30.30 3.59 21.67
C GLN A 67 -31.82 3.86 21.56
N ALA A 68 -32.63 2.80 21.55
CA ALA A 68 -34.09 2.91 21.56
C ALA A 68 -34.60 3.53 22.88
N ILE A 69 -34.02 3.12 24.02
CA ILE A 69 -34.32 3.72 25.33
C ILE A 69 -33.93 5.21 25.33
N ALA A 70 -32.73 5.56 24.86
CA ALA A 70 -32.27 6.95 24.79
C ALA A 70 -33.15 7.82 23.88
N ALA A 71 -33.66 7.26 22.77
CA ALA A 71 -34.60 7.94 21.89
C ALA A 71 -35.92 8.27 22.60
N TRP A 72 -36.41 7.36 23.45
CA TRP A 72 -37.59 7.60 24.29
C TRP A 72 -37.40 8.79 25.23
N PHE A 73 -36.19 8.95 25.79
CA PHE A 73 -35.82 10.09 26.64
C PHE A 73 -35.48 11.37 25.86
N LYS A 74 -35.74 11.45 24.54
CA LYS A 74 -35.36 12.55 23.63
C LYS A 74 -33.85 12.85 23.58
N LEU A 75 -33.02 11.97 24.15
CA LEU A 75 -31.56 12.03 24.16
C LEU A 75 -30.93 11.15 23.07
N GLY A 76 -31.75 10.59 22.18
CA GLY A 76 -31.31 9.62 21.16
C GLY A 76 -30.22 10.15 20.24
N GLN A 77 -30.28 11.43 19.83
CA GLN A 77 -29.29 12.03 18.95
C GLN A 77 -27.90 12.10 19.60
N GLY A 78 -27.82 12.55 20.86
CA GLY A 78 -26.55 12.61 21.59
C GLY A 78 -25.95 11.22 21.81
N PHE A 79 -26.79 10.25 22.18
CA PHE A 79 -26.36 8.86 22.36
C PHE A 79 -25.86 8.23 21.05
N LEU A 80 -26.48 8.57 19.92
CA LEU A 80 -26.06 8.13 18.60
C LEU A 80 -24.68 8.69 18.23
N CYS A 81 -24.44 9.98 18.45
CA CYS A 81 -23.13 10.59 18.20
C CYS A 81 -22.02 9.92 19.02
N VAL A 82 -22.27 9.70 20.31
CA VAL A 82 -21.31 9.02 21.21
C VAL A 82 -21.10 7.57 20.80
N GLY A 83 -22.16 6.87 20.40
CA GLY A 83 -22.07 5.48 19.97
C GLY A 83 -21.30 5.30 18.66
N ILE A 84 -21.44 6.21 17.70
CA ILE A 84 -20.62 6.21 16.48
C ILE A 84 -19.15 6.44 16.83
N LEU A 85 -18.85 7.45 17.67
CA LEU A 85 -17.48 7.70 18.15
C LEU A 85 -16.89 6.48 18.86
N TRP A 86 -17.67 5.84 19.72
CA TRP A 86 -17.28 4.61 20.41
C TRP A 86 -17.03 3.46 19.44
N MET A 87 -17.90 3.24 18.45
CA MET A 87 -17.70 2.20 17.44
C MET A 87 -16.45 2.46 16.60
N MET A 88 -16.18 3.70 16.22
CA MET A 88 -14.95 4.05 15.51
C MET A 88 -13.72 3.76 16.36
N TYR A 89 -13.75 4.14 17.65
CA TYR A 89 -12.65 3.87 18.57
C TYR A 89 -12.45 2.37 18.82
N ALA A 90 -13.50 1.62 19.11
CA ALA A 90 -13.44 0.18 19.37
C ALA A 90 -13.05 -0.62 18.12
N ASN A 91 -13.43 -0.15 16.93
CA ASN A 91 -13.03 -0.74 15.65
C ASN A 91 -11.67 -0.21 15.15
N THR A 92 -11.04 0.72 15.86
CA THR A 92 -9.65 1.11 15.58
C THR A 92 -8.77 -0.06 15.99
N GLY A 93 -8.53 -0.95 15.03
CA GLY A 93 -7.70 -2.13 15.21
C GLY A 93 -6.28 -1.76 15.64
N LYS A 94 -5.64 -2.64 16.41
CA LYS A 94 -4.21 -2.54 16.68
C LYS A 94 -3.47 -2.87 15.37
N ARG A 95 -2.48 -2.05 15.00
CA ARG A 95 -1.57 -2.39 13.91
C ARG A 95 -0.93 -3.73 14.19
N LYS A 96 -0.85 -4.62 13.18
CA LYS A 96 -0.06 -5.84 13.33
C LYS A 96 1.42 -5.45 13.38
N ALA A 97 2.18 -6.12 14.25
CA ALA A 97 3.62 -5.92 14.31
C ALA A 97 4.24 -6.29 12.96
N GLY A 98 4.87 -5.32 12.29
CA GLY A 98 5.50 -5.48 10.98
C GLY A 98 4.70 -4.95 9.78
N GLU A 99 3.49 -4.40 9.97
CA GLU A 99 2.79 -3.71 8.88
C GLU A 99 3.43 -2.35 8.61
N LYS A 100 3.93 -2.16 7.37
CA LYS A 100 4.49 -0.87 6.95
C LYS A 100 3.46 0.23 7.11
N SER A 101 3.86 1.31 7.76
CA SER A 101 3.00 2.47 7.91
C SER A 101 2.74 3.15 6.56
N SER A 102 1.59 3.80 6.46
CA SER A 102 1.21 4.66 5.33
C SER A 102 2.10 5.90 5.16
N TRP A 103 3.03 6.15 6.09
CA TRP A 103 4.03 7.20 6.02
C TRP A 103 5.39 6.58 6.33
N SER A 104 6.41 6.87 5.53
CA SER A 104 7.78 6.36 5.71
C SER A 104 8.36 6.74 7.09
N VAL A 105 8.00 7.90 7.65
CA VAL A 105 8.47 8.38 8.97
C VAL A 105 8.12 7.45 10.14
N PHE A 106 7.07 6.63 10.00
CA PHE A 106 6.64 5.70 11.04
C PHE A 106 7.14 4.27 10.80
N ASN A 107 7.93 4.05 9.75
CA ASN A 107 8.48 2.75 9.42
C ASN A 107 9.92 2.64 9.93
N GLU A 108 10.32 1.46 10.39
CA GLU A 108 11.71 1.23 10.80
C GLU A 108 12.64 1.51 9.60
N GLY A 109 13.67 2.33 9.81
CA GLY A 109 14.62 2.68 8.75
C GLY A 109 14.14 3.66 7.68
N PHE A 110 13.02 4.37 7.89
CA PHE A 110 12.47 5.33 6.91
C PHE A 110 12.21 4.71 5.52
N GLU A 111 11.93 3.40 5.47
CA GLU A 111 11.75 2.73 4.19
C GLU A 111 10.64 3.40 3.36
N ALA A 112 10.95 3.63 2.09
CA ALA A 112 10.02 4.20 1.13
C ALA A 112 8.80 3.29 0.99
N ILE A 113 7.64 3.93 0.86
CA ILE A 113 6.37 3.22 0.68
C ILE A 113 6.37 2.63 -0.73
N GLU A 114 5.81 1.43 -0.87
CA GLU A 114 5.62 0.81 -2.17
C GLU A 114 4.78 1.73 -3.09
N GLY A 115 5.33 2.12 -4.24
CA GLY A 115 4.72 3.09 -5.15
C GLY A 115 5.01 4.56 -4.85
N SER A 116 5.76 4.88 -3.79
CA SER A 116 6.34 6.22 -3.62
C SER A 116 7.48 6.45 -4.61
N THR A 117 7.64 7.71 -5.03
CA THR A 117 8.70 8.08 -5.98
C THR A 117 10.07 7.94 -5.32
N ASP A 118 10.91 7.07 -5.88
CA ASP A 118 12.31 6.97 -5.48
C ASP A 118 13.05 8.24 -5.91
N MET A 119 13.45 9.03 -4.91
CA MET A 119 14.09 10.32 -5.12
C MET A 119 15.50 10.19 -5.68
N GLU A 120 16.23 9.11 -5.38
CA GLU A 120 17.56 8.89 -5.95
C GLU A 120 17.47 8.55 -7.44
N ALA A 121 16.48 7.72 -7.82
CA ALA A 121 16.20 7.43 -9.22
C ALA A 121 15.76 8.70 -9.97
N LEU A 122 14.88 9.51 -9.38
CA LEU A 122 14.43 10.78 -9.94
C LEU A 122 15.60 11.75 -10.13
N GLU A 123 16.46 11.90 -9.13
CA GLU A 123 17.63 12.78 -9.20
C GLU A 123 18.62 12.33 -10.28
N ARG A 124 18.82 11.01 -10.41
CA ARG A 124 19.63 10.43 -11.48
C ARG A 124 19.05 10.70 -12.87
N GLU A 125 17.73 10.62 -13.01
CA GLU A 125 17.05 10.98 -14.24
C GLU A 125 17.17 12.48 -14.55
N MET A 126 16.98 13.37 -13.57
CA MET A 126 17.17 14.81 -13.74
C MET A 126 18.60 15.14 -14.18
N ARG A 127 19.59 14.57 -13.48
CA ARG A 127 21.01 14.75 -13.79
C ARG A 127 21.41 14.20 -15.15
N SER A 128 20.88 13.03 -15.53
CA SER A 128 21.14 12.45 -16.86
C SER A 128 20.46 13.24 -17.99
N ARG A 129 19.34 13.90 -17.71
CA ARG A 129 18.63 14.79 -18.65
C ARG A 129 19.21 16.21 -18.69
N GLY A 130 20.18 16.53 -17.83
CA GLY A 130 20.86 17.82 -17.82
C GLY A 130 19.97 18.99 -17.39
N LEU A 131 18.96 18.71 -16.55
CA LEU A 131 18.16 19.72 -15.85
C LEU A 131 18.82 20.11 -14.53
#